data_AF-A0A931SE17-F1
#
_entry.id   AF-A0A931SE17-F1
#
_cell.length_a   1.000
_cell.length_b   1.000
_cell.length_c   1.000
_cell.angle_alpha   90.00
_cell.angle_beta   90.00
_cell.angle_gamma   90.00
#
_symmetry.space_group_name_H-M   'P 1'
#
loop_
_entity.id
_entity.type
_entity.pdbx_description
1 polymer ?
#
loop_
_entity_poly.entity_id
_entity_poly.type
_entity_poly.pdbx_seq_one_letter_code
_entity_poly.pdbx_strand_id
1 'polypeptide(L)'
;MAKMISLKGLNKADVLAALYNASKPLAMGFMHYDPKPMTRQQAEALLKHQTDFDYLQGRVMKVDLSEDDFFDPRLYDRDNGQGAAEKVIEALRRSGDTNPADIQAAHYVNTLESAEETEDRLGTASGPRGTAGSMAVFELGLKDVAGPLHKKVQEARRKL
;
A
#
# COMPACT_ATOMS: atom_id res chain seq x y z
N MET A 1 -8.69 -21.40 -1.60
CA MET A 1 -8.98 -20.38 -2.62
C MET A 1 -9.07 -19.04 -1.90
N ALA A 2 -8.39 -18.00 -2.39
CA ALA A 2 -8.60 -16.66 -1.85
C ALA A 2 -10.05 -16.24 -2.14
N LYS A 3 -10.70 -15.59 -1.17
CA LYS A 3 -12.06 -15.08 -1.33
C LYS A 3 -11.98 -13.81 -2.18
N MET A 4 -12.50 -13.87 -3.42
CA MET A 4 -12.62 -12.70 -4.28
C MET A 4 -13.53 -11.66 -3.62
N ILE A 5 -13.17 -10.38 -3.69
CA ILE A 5 -13.99 -9.28 -3.15
C ILE A 5 -14.85 -8.72 -4.27
N SER A 6 -16.16 -8.62 -4.04
CA SER A 6 -17.07 -8.03 -5.02
C SER A 6 -17.00 -6.50 -5.02
N LEU A 7 -16.95 -5.93 -6.22
CA LEU A 7 -16.97 -4.49 -6.52
C LEU A 7 -18.32 -4.04 -7.11
N LYS A 8 -19.28 -4.94 -7.29
CA LYS A 8 -20.61 -4.65 -7.86
C LYS A 8 -21.27 -3.44 -7.21
N GLY A 9 -21.73 -2.50 -8.03
CA GLY A 9 -22.41 -1.28 -7.60
C GLY A 9 -21.49 -0.20 -7.05
N LEU A 10 -20.17 -0.38 -7.10
CA LEU A 10 -19.19 0.67 -6.75
C LEU A 10 -18.60 1.29 -8.01
N ASN A 11 -18.29 2.58 -7.92
CA ASN A 11 -17.49 3.24 -8.94
C ASN A 11 -16.02 2.78 -8.80
N LYS A 12 -15.41 2.35 -9.92
CA LYS A 12 -14.04 1.82 -9.93
C LYS A 12 -12.99 2.83 -9.45
N ALA A 13 -13.18 4.12 -9.71
CA ALA A 13 -12.28 5.16 -9.22
C ALA A 13 -12.40 5.37 -7.71
N ASP A 14 -13.60 5.23 -7.14
CA ASP A 14 -13.76 5.23 -5.68
C ASP A 14 -13.08 4.04 -5.03
N VAL A 15 -13.16 2.86 -5.66
CA VAL A 15 -12.47 1.66 -5.21
C VAL A 15 -10.96 1.88 -5.16
N LEU A 16 -10.36 2.39 -6.26
CA LEU A 16 -8.94 2.69 -6.31
C LEU A 16 -8.54 3.72 -5.25
N ALA A 17 -9.30 4.82 -5.13
CA ALA A 17 -9.02 5.87 -4.16
C ALA A 17 -9.11 5.34 -2.71
N ALA A 18 -10.14 4.57 -2.37
CA ALA A 18 -10.32 4.00 -1.04
C ALA A 18 -9.20 3.02 -0.66
N LEU A 19 -8.83 2.12 -1.57
CA LEU A 19 -7.70 1.20 -1.37
C LEU A 19 -6.38 1.96 -1.19
N TYR A 20 -6.13 2.98 -2.01
CA TYR A 20 -4.94 3.83 -1.88
C TYR A 20 -4.92 4.59 -0.56
N ASN A 21 -6.06 5.15 -0.17
CA ASN A 21 -6.18 5.95 1.05
C ASN A 21 -5.90 5.13 2.31
N ALA A 22 -6.27 3.85 2.32
CA ALA A 22 -5.97 2.91 3.40
C ALA A 22 -4.54 2.34 3.36
N SER A 23 -3.88 2.37 2.21
CA SER A 23 -2.60 1.69 2.01
C SER A 23 -1.45 2.37 2.75
N LYS A 24 -0.47 1.59 3.20
CA LYS A 24 0.75 2.08 3.86
C LYS A 24 1.90 2.26 2.86
N PRO A 25 2.84 3.22 3.07
CA PRO A 25 4.15 3.15 2.46
C PRO A 25 4.91 1.91 2.96
N LEU A 26 5.78 1.30 2.15
CA LEU A 26 6.56 0.12 2.54
C LEU A 26 8.06 0.34 2.29
N ALA A 27 8.89 0.24 3.33
CA ALA A 27 10.35 0.36 3.24
C ALA A 27 10.79 1.59 2.39
N MET A 28 11.48 1.41 1.27
CA MET A 28 11.90 2.51 0.39
C MET A 28 10.73 3.31 -0.21
N GLY A 29 9.49 2.82 -0.12
CA GLY A 29 8.28 3.56 -0.46
C GLY A 29 8.17 4.90 0.26
N PHE A 30 8.72 5.03 1.48
CA PHE A 30 8.80 6.30 2.20
C PHE A 30 9.52 7.42 1.42
N MET A 31 10.41 7.08 0.48
CA MET A 31 11.09 8.08 -0.36
C MET A 31 10.13 8.87 -1.26
N HIS A 32 8.98 8.27 -1.62
CA HIS A 32 7.99 8.85 -2.53
C HIS A 32 6.63 9.11 -1.84
N TYR A 33 6.56 8.91 -0.53
CA TYR A 33 5.32 8.96 0.23
C TYR A 33 4.70 10.37 0.27
N ASP A 34 3.46 10.46 -0.20
CA ASP A 34 2.57 11.61 0.02
C ASP A 34 1.44 11.21 0.99
N PRO A 35 1.30 11.88 2.16
CA PRO A 35 0.22 11.56 3.10
C PRO A 35 -1.17 12.00 2.62
N LYS A 36 -1.26 12.82 1.56
CA LYS A 36 -2.56 13.28 1.07
C LYS A 36 -3.41 12.13 0.55
N PRO A 37 -4.71 12.08 0.89
CA PRO A 37 -5.62 11.12 0.30
C PRO A 37 -5.84 11.42 -1.19
N MET A 38 -5.99 10.35 -1.97
CA MET A 38 -6.41 10.40 -3.36
C MET A 38 -7.91 10.70 -3.46
N THR A 39 -8.25 11.63 -4.35
CA THR A 39 -9.63 11.93 -4.72
C THR A 39 -10.13 11.01 -5.84
N ARG A 40 -11.45 10.89 -6.00
CA ARG A 40 -12.07 10.18 -7.15
C ARG A 40 -11.50 10.65 -8.49
N GLN A 41 -11.36 11.97 -8.68
CA GLN A 41 -10.90 12.54 -9.95
C GLN A 41 -9.45 12.14 -10.29
N GLN A 42 -8.59 12.05 -9.27
CA GLN A 42 -7.22 11.58 -9.45
C GLN A 42 -7.20 10.09 -9.80
N ALA A 43 -8.02 9.28 -9.12
CA ALA A 43 -8.18 7.86 -9.45
C ALA A 43 -8.73 7.64 -10.86
N GLU A 44 -9.75 8.41 -11.28
CA GLU A 44 -10.29 8.37 -12.65
C GLU A 44 -9.22 8.68 -13.70
N ALA A 45 -8.34 9.65 -13.42
CA ALA A 45 -7.24 9.98 -14.32
C ALA A 45 -6.24 8.82 -14.45
N LEU A 46 -5.90 8.15 -13.34
CA LEU A 46 -5.00 6.99 -13.36
C LEU A 46 -5.58 5.80 -14.12
N LEU A 47 -6.87 5.51 -13.90
CA LEU A 47 -7.57 4.37 -14.53
C LEU A 47 -7.70 4.47 -16.05
N LYS A 48 -7.49 5.66 -16.64
CA LYS A 48 -7.42 5.82 -18.10
C LYS A 48 -6.15 5.22 -18.70
N HIS A 49 -5.13 4.97 -17.88
CA HIS A 49 -3.81 4.54 -18.34
C HIS A 49 -3.46 3.12 -17.91
N GLN A 50 -3.93 2.68 -16.73
CA GLN A 50 -3.67 1.34 -16.22
C GLN A 50 -4.72 0.93 -15.18
N THR A 51 -4.88 -0.38 -14.98
CA THR A 51 -5.79 -0.96 -13.98
C THR A 51 -5.07 -1.85 -12.96
N ASP A 52 -3.81 -2.19 -13.21
CA ASP A 52 -2.95 -2.95 -12.30
C ASP A 52 -1.95 -2.01 -11.62
N PHE A 53 -1.86 -2.08 -10.29
CA PHE A 53 -1.10 -1.18 -9.45
C PHE A 53 -0.31 -1.94 -8.40
N ASP A 54 1.01 -1.97 -8.59
CA ASP A 54 1.94 -2.51 -7.61
C ASP A 54 2.22 -1.51 -6.49
N TYR A 55 2.51 -0.26 -6.87
CA TYR A 55 2.77 0.86 -5.97
C TYR A 55 2.18 2.14 -6.54
N LEU A 56 1.71 3.02 -5.67
CA LEU A 56 1.28 4.38 -6.00
C LEU A 56 1.83 5.34 -4.95
N GLN A 57 2.58 6.36 -5.38
CA GLN A 57 3.13 7.42 -4.51
C GLN A 57 3.77 6.85 -3.23
N GLY A 58 4.59 5.80 -3.38
CA GLY A 58 5.28 5.15 -2.28
C GLY A 58 4.45 4.14 -1.48
N ARG A 59 3.12 4.12 -1.64
CA ARG A 59 2.21 3.17 -0.98
C ARG A 59 2.15 1.84 -1.73
N VAL A 60 2.17 0.73 -0.99
CA VAL A 60 2.07 -0.62 -1.55
C VAL A 60 0.62 -0.96 -1.83
N MET A 61 0.32 -1.27 -3.09
CA MET A 61 -1.04 -1.49 -3.57
C MET A 61 -1.25 -2.98 -3.86
N LYS A 62 -0.55 -3.54 -4.85
CA LYS A 62 -0.72 -4.93 -5.31
C LYS A 62 -2.19 -5.28 -5.64
N VAL A 63 -2.85 -4.40 -6.40
CA VAL A 63 -4.24 -4.57 -6.82
C VAL A 63 -4.35 -4.55 -8.33
N ASP A 64 -5.15 -5.49 -8.86
CA ASP A 64 -5.58 -5.50 -10.25
C ASP A 64 -7.10 -5.22 -10.30
N LEU A 65 -7.46 -4.11 -10.93
CA LEU A 65 -8.83 -3.63 -11.12
C LEU A 65 -9.25 -3.70 -12.60
N SER A 66 -8.63 -4.57 -13.39
CA SER A 66 -9.01 -4.81 -14.80
C SER A 66 -10.45 -5.31 -14.91
N GLU A 67 -10.86 -6.19 -14.01
CA GLU A 67 -12.23 -6.68 -13.88
C GLU A 67 -13.16 -5.64 -13.25
N ASP A 68 -14.44 -5.65 -13.63
CA ASP A 68 -15.43 -4.67 -13.14
C ASP A 68 -16.07 -5.08 -11.81
N ASP A 69 -16.29 -6.38 -11.63
CA ASP A 69 -17.19 -6.88 -10.59
C ASP A 69 -16.47 -7.47 -9.37
N PHE A 70 -15.17 -7.77 -9.49
CA PHE A 70 -14.40 -8.43 -8.44
C PHE A 70 -12.90 -8.18 -8.57
N PHE A 71 -12.15 -8.41 -7.48
CA PHE A 71 -10.69 -8.52 -7.52
C PHE A 71 -10.16 -9.51 -6.48
N ASP A 72 -8.93 -10.01 -6.68
CA ASP A 72 -8.21 -10.85 -5.71
C ASP A 72 -7.46 -9.96 -4.69
N PRO A 73 -7.83 -9.98 -3.40
CA PRO A 73 -7.19 -9.13 -2.40
C PRO A 73 -5.87 -9.68 -1.87
N ARG A 74 -5.47 -10.90 -2.22
CA ARG A 74 -4.41 -11.65 -1.52
C ARG A 74 -3.10 -10.88 -1.38
N LEU A 75 -2.67 -10.16 -2.41
CA LEU A 75 -1.40 -9.42 -2.35
C LEU A 75 -1.55 -8.07 -1.65
N TYR A 76 -2.69 -7.40 -1.80
CA TYR A 76 -3.01 -6.20 -1.01
C TYR A 76 -3.00 -6.52 0.49
N ASP A 77 -3.72 -7.57 0.90
CA ASP A 77 -3.85 -7.99 2.29
C ASP A 77 -2.52 -8.48 2.89
N ARG A 78 -1.64 -9.08 2.07
CA ARG A 78 -0.30 -9.47 2.51
C ARG A 78 0.48 -8.28 3.07
N ASP A 79 0.39 -7.13 2.40
CA ASP A 79 1.22 -5.97 2.71
C ASP A 79 0.49 -4.94 3.59
N ASN A 80 -0.84 -4.85 3.48
CA ASN A 80 -1.68 -3.87 4.21
C ASN A 80 -2.46 -4.48 5.39
N GLY A 81 -2.29 -5.79 5.65
CA GLY A 81 -2.91 -6.52 6.75
C GLY A 81 -4.04 -7.44 6.31
N GLN A 82 -4.19 -8.57 7.02
CA GLN A 82 -5.19 -9.58 6.66
C GLN A 82 -6.62 -9.01 6.72
N GLY A 83 -7.37 -9.16 5.61
CA GLY A 83 -8.73 -8.65 5.48
C GLY A 83 -8.81 -7.12 5.35
N ALA A 84 -7.69 -6.43 5.10
CA ALA A 84 -7.68 -4.97 4.93
C ALA A 84 -8.53 -4.55 3.73
N ALA A 85 -8.39 -5.23 2.60
CA ALA A 85 -9.17 -4.94 1.40
C ALA A 85 -10.68 -5.05 1.65
N GLU A 86 -11.14 -6.11 2.33
CA GLU A 86 -12.58 -6.31 2.62
C GLU A 86 -13.12 -5.18 3.49
N LYS A 87 -12.39 -4.81 4.55
CA LYS A 87 -12.76 -3.67 5.42
C LYS A 87 -12.85 -2.35 4.67
N VAL A 88 -11.92 -2.09 3.75
CA VAL A 88 -11.90 -0.88 2.92
C VAL A 88 -13.14 -0.83 2.02
N ILE A 89 -13.45 -1.92 1.33
CA ILE A 89 -14.61 -1.99 0.44
C ILE A 89 -15.92 -1.89 1.22
N GLU A 90 -16.02 -2.51 2.39
CA GLU A 90 -17.18 -2.37 3.28
C GLU A 90 -17.37 -0.94 3.79
N ALA A 91 -16.27 -0.28 4.20
CA ALA A 91 -16.31 1.11 4.62
C ALA A 91 -16.80 2.02 3.49
N LEU A 92 -16.25 1.85 2.27
CA LEU A 92 -16.67 2.59 1.08
C LEU A 92 -18.16 2.35 0.75
N ARG A 93 -18.62 1.09 0.79
CA ARG A 93 -20.04 0.75 0.55
C ARG A 93 -20.96 1.44 1.54
N ARG A 94 -20.56 1.49 2.80
CA ARG A 94 -21.37 2.05 3.89
C ARG A 94 -21.41 3.58 3.85
N SER A 95 -20.30 4.23 3.56
CA SER A 95 -20.18 5.69 3.63
C SER A 95 -20.42 6.40 2.29
N GLY A 96 -20.12 5.75 1.16
CA GLY A 96 -20.00 6.42 -0.13
C GLY A 96 -18.80 7.40 -0.22
N ASP A 97 -17.93 7.40 0.78
CA ASP A 97 -16.75 8.25 0.92
C ASP A 97 -15.48 7.39 0.70
N THR A 98 -14.50 7.90 -0.04
CA THR A 98 -13.22 7.23 -0.30
C THR A 98 -12.23 7.38 0.85
N ASN A 99 -12.51 8.20 1.86
CA ASN A 99 -11.64 8.39 3.01
C ASN A 99 -12.38 8.59 4.35
N PRO A 100 -13.37 7.74 4.73
CA PRO A 100 -14.03 7.79 6.03
C PRO A 100 -13.04 7.50 7.18
N ALA A 101 -13.47 7.77 8.42
CA ALA A 101 -12.65 7.62 9.62
C ALA A 101 -11.96 6.24 9.74
N ASP A 102 -12.65 5.15 9.38
CA ASP A 102 -12.08 3.79 9.43
C ASP A 102 -10.90 3.61 8.47
N ILE A 103 -10.97 4.21 7.27
CA ILE A 103 -9.91 4.17 6.27
C ILE A 103 -8.72 5.02 6.73
N GLN A 104 -9.00 6.20 7.30
CA GLN A 104 -7.97 7.06 7.89
C GLN A 104 -7.25 6.37 9.05
N ALA A 105 -7.99 5.69 9.91
CA ALA A 105 -7.44 4.94 11.04
C ALA A 105 -6.57 3.76 10.57
N ALA A 106 -7.04 3.00 9.57
CA ALA A 106 -6.25 1.92 8.98
C ALA A 106 -4.93 2.45 8.40
N HIS A 107 -4.98 3.55 7.64
CA HIS A 107 -3.80 4.19 7.09
C HIS A 107 -2.82 4.66 8.17
N TYR A 108 -3.32 5.31 9.22
CA TYR A 108 -2.50 5.80 10.33
C TYR A 108 -1.75 4.66 11.02
N VAL A 109 -2.49 3.62 11.46
CA VAL A 109 -1.93 2.49 12.21
C VAL A 109 -0.89 1.75 11.36
N ASN A 110 -1.26 1.41 10.12
CA ASN A 110 -0.38 0.65 9.24
C ASN A 110 0.86 1.46 8.84
N THR A 111 0.73 2.78 8.64
CA THR A 111 1.87 3.64 8.30
C THR A 111 2.85 3.78 9.47
N LEU A 112 2.35 3.86 10.71
CA LEU A 112 3.20 3.84 11.91
C LEU A 112 3.97 2.54 12.05
N GLU A 113 3.28 1.40 11.93
CA GLU A 113 3.91 0.08 11.98
C GLU A 113 4.99 -0.06 10.90
N SER A 114 4.68 0.31 9.65
CA SER A 114 5.64 0.26 8.55
C SER A 114 6.84 1.20 8.77
N ALA A 115 6.62 2.36 9.40
CA ALA A 115 7.69 3.29 9.75
C ALA A 115 8.63 2.68 10.80
N GLU A 116 8.09 2.04 11.83
CA GLU A 116 8.86 1.34 12.86
C GLU A 116 9.66 0.17 12.27
N GLU A 117 9.02 -0.69 11.48
CA GLU A 117 9.69 -1.79 10.78
C GLU A 117 10.82 -1.30 9.85
N THR A 118 10.62 -0.14 9.20
CA THR A 118 11.62 0.44 8.31
C THR A 118 12.81 0.99 9.10
N GLU A 119 12.56 1.67 10.23
CA GLU A 119 13.60 2.18 11.14
C GLU A 119 14.48 1.04 11.67
N ASP A 120 13.86 -0.05 12.14
CA ASP A 120 14.57 -1.23 12.65
C ASP A 120 15.51 -1.84 11.60
N ARG A 121 15.18 -1.67 10.32
CA ARG A 121 15.95 -2.20 9.19
C ARG A 121 16.97 -1.24 8.60
N LEU A 122 17.01 0.04 9.00
CA LEU A 122 17.92 1.03 8.38
C LEU A 122 19.39 0.62 8.45
N GLY A 123 19.82 -0.07 9.51
CA GLY A 123 21.20 -0.54 9.66
C GLY A 123 21.57 -1.79 8.86
N THR A 124 20.60 -2.44 8.22
CA THR A 124 20.80 -3.73 7.53
C THR A 124 21.58 -3.55 6.23
N ALA A 125 22.72 -4.22 6.10
CA ALA A 125 23.48 -4.23 4.85
C ALA A 125 22.90 -5.25 3.86
N SER A 126 23.03 -4.98 2.57
CA SER A 126 22.76 -5.99 1.54
C SER A 126 23.75 -7.15 1.66
N GLY A 127 23.28 -8.39 1.47
CA GLY A 127 24.12 -9.56 1.66
C GLY A 127 23.47 -10.87 1.21
N PRO A 128 24.22 -11.97 1.16
CA PRO A 128 23.68 -13.28 0.79
C PRO A 128 22.66 -13.76 1.84
N ARG A 129 21.49 -14.18 1.38
CA ARG A 129 20.40 -14.74 2.18
C ARG A 129 20.37 -16.27 2.14
N GLY A 130 20.96 -16.87 1.11
CA GLY A 130 21.01 -18.32 0.93
C GLY A 130 21.23 -18.71 -0.52
N THR A 131 20.80 -19.91 -0.90
CA THR A 131 20.85 -20.39 -2.28
C THR A 131 19.48 -20.90 -2.74
N ALA A 132 19.16 -20.70 -4.01
CA ALA A 132 18.03 -21.32 -4.71
C ALA A 132 18.61 -22.27 -5.77
N GLY A 133 18.79 -23.54 -5.39
CA GLY A 133 19.59 -24.48 -6.16
C GLY A 133 21.06 -24.06 -6.19
N SER A 134 21.63 -23.85 -7.38
CA SER A 134 23.01 -23.39 -7.57
C SER A 134 23.18 -21.87 -7.58
N MET A 135 22.08 -21.10 -7.50
CA MET A 135 22.13 -19.63 -7.54
C MET A 135 22.20 -19.06 -6.13
N ALA A 136 23.13 -18.13 -5.89
CA ALA A 136 23.15 -17.34 -4.66
C ALA A 136 21.98 -16.34 -4.66
N VAL A 137 21.23 -16.32 -3.55
CA VAL A 137 20.14 -15.37 -3.31
C VAL A 137 20.68 -14.28 -2.41
N PHE A 138 20.46 -13.03 -2.79
CA PHE A 138 20.84 -11.85 -2.01
C PHE A 138 19.60 -11.17 -1.45
N GLU A 139 19.72 -10.70 -0.21
CA GLU A 139 18.77 -9.78 0.40
C GLU A 139 19.31 -8.36 0.27
N LEU A 140 18.43 -7.45 -0.14
CA LEU A 140 18.73 -6.03 -0.20
C LEU A 140 18.44 -5.41 1.16
N GLY A 141 19.49 -4.87 1.77
CA GLY A 141 19.40 -4.10 3.01
C GLY A 141 19.14 -2.61 2.74
N LEU A 142 18.92 -1.84 3.80
CA LEU A 142 18.64 -0.40 3.71
C LEU A 142 19.84 0.49 4.09
N LYS A 143 20.96 -0.09 4.52
CA LYS A 143 22.13 0.65 5.04
C LYS A 143 22.64 1.73 4.10
N ASP A 144 22.68 1.47 2.80
CA ASP A 144 23.22 2.40 1.81
C ASP A 144 22.32 3.63 1.60
N VAL A 145 21.04 3.52 1.94
CA VAL A 145 20.05 4.61 1.84
C VAL A 145 19.58 5.10 3.21
N ALA A 146 20.22 4.66 4.30
CA ALA A 146 19.72 4.85 5.65
C ALA A 146 19.51 6.33 6.02
N GLY A 147 20.46 7.21 5.67
CA GLY A 147 20.37 8.64 5.97
C GLY A 147 19.16 9.33 5.33
N PRO A 148 19.06 9.32 3.97
CA PRO A 148 17.91 9.89 3.27
C PRO A 148 16.57 9.23 3.67
N LEU A 149 16.55 7.91 3.83
CA LEU A 149 15.35 7.16 4.17
C LEU A 149 14.86 7.47 5.59
N HIS A 150 15.75 7.50 6.58
CA HIS A 150 15.43 7.90 7.95
C HIS A 150 14.74 9.27 7.98
N LYS A 151 15.31 10.26 7.28
CA LYS A 151 14.70 11.59 7.18
C LYS A 151 13.27 11.52 6.63
N LYS A 152 13.02 10.70 5.61
CA LYS A 152 11.70 10.53 5.00
C LYS A 152 10.71 9.82 5.91
N VAL A 153 11.15 8.80 6.65
CA VAL A 153 10.31 8.14 7.66
C VAL A 153 9.93 9.11 8.78
N GLN A 154 10.88 9.90 9.28
CA GLN A 154 10.61 10.91 10.30
C GLN A 154 9.69 12.04 9.80
N GLU A 155 9.83 12.46 8.54
CA GLU A 155 8.91 13.40 7.88
C GLU A 155 7.49 12.82 7.79
N ALA A 156 7.34 11.53 7.50
CA ALA A 156 6.05 10.86 7.43
C ALA A 156 5.37 10.82 8.81
N ARG A 157 6.09 10.41 9.86
CA ARG A 157 5.56 10.31 11.23
C ARG A 157 5.05 11.63 11.79
N ARG A 158 5.62 12.77 11.38
CA ARG A 158 5.17 14.11 11.81
C ARG A 158 3.88 14.58 11.14
N LYS A 159 3.45 13.91 10.07
CA LYS A 159 2.27 14.29 9.26
C LYS A 159 1.07 13.35 9.47
N LEU A 160 1.26 12.31 10.28
CA LEU A 160 0.20 11.43 10.78
C LEU A 160 -0.44 12.08 12.01
#